data_AF-A0A7V2SN94-F1
#
_entry.id   AF-A0A7V2SN94-F1
#
_cell.length_a   1.000
_cell.length_b   1.000
_cell.length_c   1.000
_cell.angle_alpha   90.00
_cell.angle_beta   90.00
_cell.angle_gamma   90.00
#
_symmetry.space_group_name_H-M   'P 1'
#
loop_
_entity.id
_entity.type
_entity.pdbx_description
1 polymer ?
#
loop_
_entity_poly.entity_id
_entity_poly.type
_entity_poly.pdbx_seq_one_letter_code
_entity_poly.pdbx_strand_id
1 'polypeptide(L)'
;MKSTFKTALISALIGGTALVGVASSASAGGFAVREQSAEGQGASFAGIAAGGSDLSSMFFNPATITLFEGVQAEGDAAAIFPFAKAKNGLNTAPGSPPGSAPLPAGTLGGTNSGNIGKFALVPSNYASMQVNDNLFIGFTANSPFG
;
A
#
# COMPACT_ATOMS: atom_id res chain seq x y z
N MET A 1 11.37 -25.99 35.86
CA MET A 1 11.66 -25.15 34.67
C MET A 1 10.84 -25.50 33.43
N LYS A 2 10.60 -26.79 33.10
CA LYS A 2 9.85 -27.18 31.88
C LYS A 2 8.34 -26.83 31.90
N SER A 3 7.67 -26.76 33.05
CA SER A 3 6.24 -26.42 33.12
C SER A 3 5.98 -24.92 32.96
N THR A 4 6.81 -24.07 33.57
CA THR A 4 6.71 -22.60 33.47
C THR A 4 6.86 -22.11 32.04
N PHE A 5 7.74 -22.74 31.24
CA PHE A 5 7.93 -22.40 29.82
C PHE A 5 6.70 -22.79 28.98
N LYS A 6 6.07 -23.94 29.25
CA LYS A 6 4.82 -24.33 28.58
C LYS A 6 3.66 -23.40 28.95
N THR A 7 3.56 -23.01 30.22
CA THR A 7 2.54 -22.05 30.67
C THR A 7 2.74 -20.67 30.05
N ALA A 8 3.98 -20.20 29.91
CA ALA A 8 4.31 -18.95 29.23
C ALA A 8 4.02 -19.01 27.71
N LEU A 9 4.24 -20.17 27.08
CA LEU A 9 3.97 -20.36 25.66
C LEU A 9 2.45 -20.42 25.38
N ILE A 10 1.69 -21.03 26.29
CA ILE A 10 0.21 -21.07 26.22
C ILE A 10 -0.39 -19.69 26.47
N SER A 11 0.11 -18.92 27.44
CA SER A 11 -0.37 -17.56 27.69
C SER A 11 0.02 -16.56 26.60
N ALA A 12 1.18 -16.72 25.96
CA ALA A 12 1.54 -15.96 24.76
C ALA A 12 0.65 -16.30 23.55
N LEU A 13 0.26 -17.56 23.40
CA LEU A 13 -0.67 -18.00 22.34
C LEU A 13 -2.09 -17.41 22.54
N ILE A 14 -2.57 -17.38 23.79
CA ILE A 14 -3.88 -16.83 24.15
C ILE A 14 -3.88 -15.28 24.09
N GLY A 15 -2.76 -14.65 24.43
CA GLY A 15 -2.57 -13.20 24.23
C GLY A 15 -2.48 -12.81 22.76
N GLY A 16 -1.87 -13.66 21.93
CA GLY A 16 -1.74 -13.45 20.49
C GLY A 16 -3.07 -13.58 19.72
N THR A 17 -3.98 -14.45 20.15
CA THR A 17 -5.30 -14.59 19.51
C THR A 17 -6.25 -13.42 19.82
N ALA A 18 -6.04 -12.70 20.92
CA ALA A 18 -6.83 -11.51 21.26
C ALA A 18 -6.61 -10.32 20.29
N LEU A 19 -5.53 -10.35 19.49
CA LEU A 19 -5.24 -9.35 18.46
C LEU A 19 -5.87 -9.68 17.09
N VAL A 20 -6.46 -10.87 16.92
CA VAL A 20 -6.99 -11.34 15.62
C VAL A 20 -8.40 -10.77 15.33
N GLY A 21 -8.98 -10.02 16.27
CA GLY A 21 -10.35 -9.52 16.20
C GLY A 21 -10.52 -8.07 15.73
N VAL A 22 -9.51 -7.41 15.16
CA VAL A 22 -9.72 -6.10 14.53
C VAL A 22 -10.33 -6.35 13.15
N ALA A 23 -11.63 -6.11 13.00
CA ALA A 23 -12.27 -6.05 11.70
C ALA A 23 -11.48 -5.07 10.82
N SER A 24 -10.68 -5.61 9.90
CA SER A 24 -9.91 -4.83 8.95
C SER A 24 -10.87 -4.03 8.10
N SER A 25 -10.70 -2.70 8.09
CA SER A 25 -11.41 -1.80 7.21
C SER A 25 -11.27 -2.32 5.77
N ALA A 26 -12.36 -2.47 5.04
CA ALA A 26 -12.28 -2.82 3.62
C ALA A 26 -11.59 -1.66 2.89
N SER A 27 -10.29 -1.81 2.62
CA SER A 27 -9.53 -0.83 1.84
C SER A 27 -9.89 -1.03 0.37
N ALA A 28 -10.59 -0.06 -0.21
CA ALA A 28 -10.86 -0.06 -1.63
C ALA A 28 -9.52 0.11 -2.38
N GLY A 29 -9.22 -0.78 -3.32
CA GLY A 29 -7.97 -0.74 -4.08
C GLY A 29 -7.77 0.51 -4.96
N GLY A 30 -8.76 1.41 -5.01
CA GLY A 30 -8.68 2.66 -5.78
C GLY A 30 -7.63 3.66 -5.28
N PHE A 31 -7.20 3.54 -4.02
CA PHE A 31 -6.15 4.39 -3.42
C PHE A 31 -4.91 3.58 -3.02
N ALA A 32 -4.83 2.31 -3.42
CA ALA A 32 -3.66 1.48 -3.16
C ALA A 32 -2.54 1.86 -4.12
N VAL A 33 -1.36 2.17 -3.56
CA VAL A 33 -0.18 2.56 -4.32
C VAL A 33 0.69 1.33 -4.54
N ARG A 34 0.82 0.90 -5.80
CA ARG A 34 1.55 -0.32 -6.19
C ARG A 34 3.02 -0.05 -6.45
N GLU A 35 3.40 1.20 -6.67
CA GLU A 35 4.72 1.68 -7.04
C GLU A 35 5.73 1.59 -5.89
N GLN A 36 5.97 0.36 -5.44
CA GLN A 36 6.79 0.01 -4.28
C GLN A 36 8.22 -0.42 -4.66
N SER A 37 8.49 -0.55 -5.97
CA SER A 37 9.70 -1.17 -6.51
C SER A 37 9.95 -0.67 -7.93
N ALA A 38 11.17 -0.24 -8.24
CA ALA A 38 11.51 0.13 -9.61
C ALA A 38 11.60 -1.11 -10.53
N GLU A 39 12.17 -2.21 -10.04
CA GLU A 39 12.31 -3.46 -10.82
C GLU A 39 10.95 -4.14 -11.02
N GLY A 40 10.17 -4.25 -9.96
CA GLY A 40 8.78 -4.69 -9.98
C GLY A 40 7.94 -3.83 -10.92
N GLN A 41 8.10 -2.51 -10.93
CA GLN A 41 7.41 -1.65 -11.89
C GLN A 41 7.78 -1.99 -13.34
N GLY A 42 9.05 -2.29 -13.63
CA GLY A 42 9.49 -2.77 -14.95
C GLY A 42 8.83 -4.09 -15.37
N ALA A 43 8.61 -5.00 -14.41
CA ALA A 43 7.92 -6.27 -14.63
C ALA A 43 6.38 -6.17 -14.49
N SER A 44 5.80 -4.96 -14.37
CA SER A 44 4.37 -4.75 -14.05
C SER A 44 3.90 -5.48 -12.78
N PHE A 45 4.81 -5.69 -11.83
CA PHE A 45 4.64 -6.43 -10.58
C PHE A 45 4.28 -7.90 -10.76
N ALA A 46 4.59 -8.48 -11.92
CA ALA A 46 4.38 -9.89 -12.18
C ALA A 46 5.28 -10.73 -11.28
N GLY A 47 4.67 -11.55 -10.41
CA GLY A 47 5.42 -12.45 -9.52
C GLY A 47 6.18 -11.76 -8.38
N ILE A 48 5.96 -10.47 -8.11
CA ILE A 48 6.73 -9.72 -7.11
C ILE A 48 6.67 -10.31 -5.68
N ALA A 49 5.60 -11.04 -5.35
CA ALA A 49 5.47 -11.73 -4.06
C ALA A 49 6.28 -13.04 -3.97
N ALA A 50 6.75 -13.58 -5.10
CA ALA A 50 7.65 -14.75 -5.11
C ALA A 50 9.09 -14.35 -4.79
N GLY A 51 9.44 -13.07 -4.91
CA GLY A 51 10.76 -12.53 -4.61
C GLY A 51 11.82 -12.85 -5.67
N GLY A 52 13.07 -12.54 -5.32
CA GLY A 52 14.27 -12.94 -6.06
C GLY A 52 14.88 -11.89 -6.98
N SER A 53 14.17 -10.79 -7.24
CA SER A 53 14.63 -9.67 -8.06
C SER A 53 15.29 -8.61 -7.18
N ASP A 54 14.55 -8.14 -6.19
CA ASP A 54 14.93 -7.06 -5.29
C ASP A 54 14.40 -7.28 -3.87
N LEU A 55 14.90 -6.47 -2.93
CA LEU A 55 14.53 -6.52 -1.53
C LEU A 55 13.09 -6.01 -1.31
N SER A 56 12.59 -5.14 -2.18
CA SER A 56 11.22 -4.60 -2.16
C SER A 56 10.13 -5.67 -2.12
N SER A 57 10.43 -6.87 -2.65
CA SER A 57 9.54 -8.03 -2.64
C SER A 57 9.05 -8.39 -1.23
N MET A 58 9.80 -8.00 -0.19
CA MET A 58 9.40 -8.18 1.21
C MET A 58 8.14 -7.40 1.60
N PHE A 59 7.80 -6.32 0.90
CA PHE A 59 6.56 -5.59 1.08
C PHE A 59 5.34 -6.46 0.78
N PHE A 60 5.43 -7.27 -0.28
CA PHE A 60 4.36 -8.14 -0.74
C PHE A 60 4.40 -9.50 -0.02
N ASN A 61 5.60 -10.00 0.29
CA ASN A 61 5.80 -11.25 1.01
C ASN A 61 7.08 -11.18 1.87
N PRO A 62 6.96 -11.01 3.20
CA PRO A 62 8.11 -10.94 4.09
C PRO A 62 9.01 -12.18 4.07
N ALA A 63 8.54 -13.35 3.63
CA ALA A 63 9.38 -14.55 3.53
C ALA A 63 10.50 -14.40 2.47
N THR A 64 10.35 -13.50 1.51
CA THR A 64 11.36 -13.25 0.47
C THR A 64 12.67 -12.69 1.01
N ILE A 65 12.69 -12.17 2.25
CA ILE A 65 13.93 -11.70 2.91
C ILE A 65 14.98 -12.80 3.05
N THR A 66 14.56 -14.07 3.09
CA THR A 66 15.49 -15.21 3.20
C THR A 66 16.26 -15.47 1.92
N LEU A 67 15.88 -14.84 0.80
CA LEU A 67 16.63 -14.88 -0.46
C LEU A 67 17.86 -13.96 -0.43
N PHE A 68 17.96 -13.08 0.57
CA PHE A 68 18.98 -12.06 0.71
C PHE A 68 19.81 -12.29 1.98
N GLU A 69 20.98 -12.90 1.83
CA GLU A 69 21.90 -13.17 2.94
C GLU A 69 22.64 -11.91 3.41
N GLY A 70 23.00 -11.87 4.70
CA GLY A 70 23.76 -10.77 5.30
C GLY A 70 22.92 -9.52 5.61
N VAL A 71 23.52 -8.34 5.46
CA VAL A 71 22.87 -7.04 5.68
C VAL A 71 22.70 -6.36 4.33
N GLN A 72 21.45 -6.06 3.97
CA GLN A 72 21.10 -5.44 2.70
C GLN A 72 20.23 -4.20 2.92
N ALA A 73 20.33 -3.25 2.01
CA ALA A 73 19.49 -2.06 1.99
C ALA A 73 19.17 -1.68 0.55
N GLU A 74 17.95 -1.19 0.33
CA GLU A 74 17.42 -0.83 -0.96
C GLU A 74 16.54 0.41 -0.83
N GLY A 75 16.57 1.26 -1.85
CA GLY A 75 15.78 2.48 -1.91
C GLY A 75 15.29 2.72 -3.33
N ASP A 76 13.98 2.83 -3.46
CA ASP A 76 13.23 3.09 -4.68
C ASP A 76 12.43 4.37 -4.55
N ALA A 77 12.14 4.99 -5.70
CA ALA A 77 11.18 6.07 -5.79
C ALA A 77 10.46 6.03 -7.13
N ALA A 78 9.16 6.28 -7.11
CA ALA A 78 8.33 6.35 -8.29
C ALA A 78 7.61 7.70 -8.41
N ALA A 79 7.52 8.19 -9.63
CA ALA A 79 6.81 9.41 -9.97
C ALA A 79 5.54 9.06 -10.76
N ILE A 80 4.38 9.44 -10.23
CA ILE A 80 3.07 9.14 -10.81
C ILE A 80 2.52 10.41 -11.48
N PHE A 81 2.20 10.29 -12.77
CA PHE A 81 1.61 11.36 -13.59
C PHE A 81 0.19 10.95 -14.04
N PRO A 82 -0.82 11.01 -13.15
CA PRO A 82 -2.15 10.56 -13.50
C PRO A 82 -2.86 11.57 -14.40
N PHE A 83 -3.65 11.03 -15.33
CA PHE A 83 -4.58 11.81 -16.15
C PHE A 83 -6.00 11.30 -15.93
N ALA A 84 -6.84 12.14 -15.35
CA ALA A 84 -8.24 11.82 -15.09
C ALA A 84 -9.13 13.01 -15.46
N LYS A 85 -10.29 12.74 -16.06
CA LYS A 85 -11.24 13.76 -16.51
C LYS A 85 -12.67 13.29 -16.31
N ALA A 86 -13.41 13.94 -15.42
CA ALA A 86 -14.86 13.83 -15.35
C ALA A 86 -15.51 14.57 -16.54
N LYS A 87 -16.44 13.90 -17.22
CA LYS A 87 -17.22 14.43 -18.35
C LYS A 87 -18.67 14.59 -17.91
N ASN A 88 -19.37 15.55 -18.52
CA ASN A 88 -20.80 15.77 -18.32
C ASN A 88 -21.19 16.03 -16.85
N GLY A 89 -20.39 16.81 -16.10
CA GLY A 89 -20.72 17.16 -14.73
C GLY A 89 -21.99 18.02 -14.66
N LEU A 90 -22.90 17.70 -13.74
CA LEU A 90 -24.01 18.57 -13.41
C LEU A 90 -23.50 19.72 -12.54
N ASN A 91 -23.58 20.95 -13.04
CA ASN A 91 -23.22 22.13 -12.26
C ASN A 91 -24.38 22.48 -11.32
N THR A 92 -24.17 22.43 -10.00
CA THR A 92 -24.97 23.23 -9.07
C THR A 92 -24.51 24.68 -9.17
N ALA A 93 -25.40 25.65 -8.98
CA ALA A 93 -25.00 27.06 -9.04
C ALA A 93 -23.86 27.35 -8.04
N PRO A 94 -22.84 28.16 -8.39
CA PRO A 94 -21.78 28.53 -7.45
C PRO A 94 -22.38 29.05 -6.13
N GLY A 95 -22.02 28.44 -4.99
CA GLY A 95 -22.57 28.78 -3.67
C GLY A 95 -23.80 27.98 -3.22
N SER A 96 -24.21 26.94 -3.96
CA SER A 96 -25.34 26.09 -3.55
C SER A 96 -24.98 25.21 -2.33
N PRO A 97 -25.86 25.08 -1.33
CA PRO A 97 -25.65 24.19 -0.18
C PRO A 97 -25.51 22.72 -0.61
N PRO A 98 -24.76 21.89 0.14
CA PRO A 98 -24.73 20.44 -0.08
C PRO A 98 -26.16 19.87 -0.05
N GLY A 99 -26.57 19.14 -1.10
CA GLY A 99 -27.91 18.55 -1.21
C GLY A 99 -28.95 19.43 -1.92
N SER A 100 -28.57 20.58 -2.48
CA SER A 100 -29.45 21.36 -3.36
C SER A 100 -29.90 20.53 -4.57
N ALA A 101 -31.20 20.59 -4.92
CA ALA A 101 -31.74 19.88 -6.06
C ALA A 101 -30.95 20.22 -7.34
N PRO A 102 -30.56 19.20 -8.14
CA PRO A 102 -29.89 19.45 -9.40
C PRO A 102 -30.76 20.36 -10.27
N LEU A 103 -30.16 21.42 -10.81
CA LEU A 103 -30.85 22.28 -11.77
C LEU A 103 -31.30 21.43 -12.97
N PRO A 104 -32.45 21.74 -13.61
CA PRO A 104 -32.93 21.01 -14.77
C PRO A 104 -31.81 20.87 -15.81
N ALA A 105 -31.58 19.63 -16.26
CA ALA A 105 -30.54 19.31 -17.22
C ALA A 105 -30.68 20.22 -18.46
N GLY A 106 -29.67 21.07 -18.70
CA GLY A 106 -29.66 22.05 -19.80
C GLY A 106 -29.61 23.53 -19.37
N THR A 107 -29.80 23.85 -18.09
CA THR A 107 -29.73 25.25 -17.58
C THR A 107 -28.30 25.74 -17.37
N LEU A 108 -27.37 24.84 -17.03
CA LEU A 108 -25.92 25.06 -17.05
C LEU A 108 -25.34 23.91 -17.86
N GLY A 109 -24.90 24.16 -19.09
CA GLY A 109 -24.28 23.15 -19.94
C GLY A 109 -23.22 22.37 -19.16
N GLY A 110 -23.33 21.04 -19.13
CA GLY A 110 -22.43 20.22 -18.32
C GLY A 110 -20.99 20.46 -18.74
N THR A 111 -20.18 21.06 -17.87
CA THR A 111 -18.80 21.37 -18.19
C THR A 111 -17.93 20.16 -17.92
N ASN A 112 -17.01 19.89 -18.84
CA ASN A 112 -15.97 18.91 -18.59
C ASN A 112 -15.02 19.45 -17.50
N SER A 113 -14.63 18.59 -16.57
CA SER A 113 -13.50 18.92 -15.69
C SER A 113 -12.19 18.99 -16.49
N GLY A 114 -11.20 19.72 -15.97
CA GLY A 114 -9.81 19.63 -16.43
C GLY A 114 -9.17 18.29 -16.04
N ASN A 115 -7.84 18.19 -16.09
CA ASN A 115 -7.14 17.06 -15.47
C ASN A 115 -7.31 17.16 -13.95
N ILE A 116 -8.00 16.20 -13.34
CA ILE A 116 -8.15 16.09 -11.88
C ILE A 116 -7.08 15.20 -11.25
N GLY A 117 -6.25 14.56 -12.07
CA GLY A 117 -5.08 13.80 -11.62
C GLY A 117 -3.99 14.74 -11.10
N LYS A 118 -3.51 14.47 -9.88
CA LYS A 118 -2.40 15.21 -9.26
C LYS A 118 -1.12 14.40 -9.37
N PHE A 119 -0.02 15.08 -9.67
CA PHE A 119 1.31 14.48 -9.57
C PHE A 119 1.56 13.94 -8.15
N ALA A 120 2.19 12.77 -8.04
CA ALA A 120 2.59 12.19 -6.78
C ALA A 120 4.01 11.60 -6.88
N LEU A 121 4.75 11.69 -5.78
CA LEU A 121 6.05 11.04 -5.61
C LEU A 121 5.92 10.01 -4.49
N VAL A 122 6.32 8.78 -4.76
CA VAL A 122 6.18 7.63 -3.87
C VAL A 122 7.57 7.09 -3.56
N PRO A 123 8.12 7.35 -2.37
CA PRO A 123 9.36 6.73 -1.92
C PRO A 123 9.10 5.36 -1.29
N SER A 124 10.01 4.42 -1.51
CA SER A 124 9.99 3.08 -0.91
C SER A 124 11.39 2.69 -0.49
N ASN A 125 11.58 2.32 0.77
CA ASN A 125 12.89 1.97 1.32
C ASN A 125 12.79 0.66 2.09
N TYR A 126 13.82 -0.16 1.96
CA TYR A 126 13.90 -1.50 2.51
C TYR A 126 15.27 -1.74 3.13
N ALA A 127 15.30 -2.47 4.23
CA ALA A 127 16.53 -2.99 4.80
C ALA A 127 16.28 -4.39 5.36
N SER A 128 17.28 -5.27 5.25
CA SER A 128 17.24 -6.60 5.86
C SER A 128 18.55 -6.93 6.55
N MET A 129 18.44 -7.78 7.56
CA MET A 129 19.56 -8.32 8.30
C MET A 129 19.30 -9.79 8.61
N GLN A 130 20.21 -10.65 8.19
CA GLN A 130 20.28 -12.03 8.62
C GLN A 130 20.94 -12.09 10.01
N VAL A 131 20.19 -12.55 11.01
CA VAL A 131 20.69 -12.74 12.38
C VAL A 131 21.34 -14.10 12.52
N ASN A 132 20.75 -15.12 11.91
CA ASN A 132 21.29 -16.49 11.79
C ASN A 132 20.64 -17.20 10.58
N ASP A 133 20.98 -18.47 10.37
CA ASP A 133 20.49 -19.29 9.24
C ASP A 133 18.95 -19.44 9.18
N ASN A 134 18.25 -19.15 10.28
CA ASN A 134 16.80 -19.33 10.42
C ASN A 134 16.04 -18.06 10.79
N LEU A 135 16.73 -16.95 11.04
CA LEU A 135 16.15 -15.70 11.53
C LEU A 135 16.66 -14.52 10.72
N PHE A 136 15.71 -13.85 10.08
CA PHE A 136 15.93 -12.66 9.28
C PHE A 136 15.02 -11.56 9.83
N ILE A 137 15.55 -10.35 9.89
CA ILE A 137 14.81 -9.15 10.29
C ILE A 137 14.74 -8.24 9.07
N GLY A 138 13.54 -7.78 8.75
CA GLY A 138 13.29 -6.81 7.69
C GLY A 138 12.72 -5.51 8.25
N PHE A 139 13.09 -4.40 7.64
CA PHE A 139 12.53 -3.08 7.88
C PHE A 139 12.06 -2.48 6.55
N THR A 140 10.86 -1.90 6.55
CA THR A 140 10.28 -1.27 5.37
C THR A 140 9.71 0.11 5.73
N ALA A 141 9.95 1.09 4.87
CA ALA A 141 9.39 2.43 4.97
C ALA A 141 8.92 2.88 3.59
N ASN A 142 7.60 2.93 3.40
CA ASN A 142 6.97 3.19 2.10
C ASN A 142 5.60 3.89 2.25
N SER A 143 5.01 4.26 1.10
CA SER A 143 3.66 4.85 1.03
C SER A 143 2.68 3.89 0.35
N PRO A 144 1.97 3.03 1.12
CA PRO A 144 1.09 2.01 0.56
C PRO A 144 -0.27 2.52 0.06
N PHE A 145 -0.68 3.73 0.47
CA PHE A 145 -1.95 4.37 0.09
C PHE A 145 -1.76 5.87 -0.15
N GLY A 146 -2.58 6.48 -1.02
CA GLY A 146 -2.50 7.91 -1.36
C GLY A 146 -3.67 8.41 -2.20
#